data_AF-A0A973D4C4-F1
#
_entry.id   AF-A0A973D4C4-F1
#
_cell.length_a   1.000
_cell.length_b   1.000
_cell.length_c   1.000
_cell.angle_alpha   90.00
_cell.angle_beta   90.00
_cell.angle_gamma   90.00
#
_symmetry.space_group_name_H-M   'P 1'
#
loop_
_entity.id
_entity.type
_entity.pdbx_description
1 polymer ?
#
loop_
_entity_poly.entity_id
_entity_poly.type
_entity_poly.pdbx_seq_one_letter_code
_entity_poly.pdbx_strand_id
1 'polypeptide(L)' 'EQLDEQTRLFLADKQKGVKILGEKIYVSKIFDWFSEDFSEEENAEGVLRFIARYQIEAGRFSRYKTLDYDWQLNKQ' A
#
# COMPACT_ATOMS: atom_id res chain seq x y z
N GLU A 1 -8.63 -15.56 -9.42
CA GLU A 1 -7.35 -15.52 -10.16
C GLU A 1 -7.04 -14.14 -10.73
N GLN A 2 -7.90 -13.54 -11.56
CA GLN A 2 -7.63 -12.21 -12.14
C GLN A 2 -7.36 -11.11 -11.10
N LEU A 3 -8.19 -11.00 -10.06
CA LEU A 3 -8.04 -9.95 -9.03
C LEU A 3 -6.75 -10.11 -8.20
N ASP A 4 -6.36 -11.34 -7.89
CA ASP A 4 -5.13 -11.61 -7.11
C ASP A 4 -3.88 -11.19 -7.90
N GLU A 5 -3.85 -11.52 -9.18
CA GLU A 5 -2.74 -11.13 -10.06
C GLU A 5 -2.66 -9.60 -10.22
N GLN A 6 -3.79 -8.93 -10.42
CA GLN A 6 -3.80 -7.46 -10.48
C GLN A 6 -3.35 -6.84 -9.15
N THR A 7 -3.73 -7.43 -8.01
CA THR A 7 -3.28 -6.97 -6.69
C THR A 7 -1.77 -7.12 -6.54
N ARG A 8 -1.21 -8.26 -6.96
CA ARG A 8 0.23 -8.51 -6.95
C ARG A 8 0.98 -7.51 -7.82
N LEU A 9 0.53 -7.29 -9.05
CA LEU A 9 1.14 -6.35 -9.99
C LEU A 9 1.07 -4.91 -9.46
N PHE A 10 -0.08 -4.50 -8.92
CA PHE A 10 -0.26 -3.18 -8.32
C PHE A 10 0.69 -2.96 -7.14
N LEU A 11 0.76 -3.91 -6.19
CA LEU A 11 1.63 -3.80 -5.02
C LEU A 11 3.12 -3.84 -5.37
N ALA A 12 3.49 -4.49 -6.48
CA ALA A 12 4.86 -4.50 -7.00
C ALA A 12 5.27 -3.17 -7.67
N ASP A 13 4.31 -2.36 -8.13
CA ASP A 13 4.58 -1.04 -8.73
C ASP A 13 4.97 -0.04 -7.64
N LYS A 14 6.25 0.34 -7.59
CA LYS A 14 6.80 1.27 -6.59
C LYS A 14 6.28 2.71 -6.71
N GLN A 15 5.62 3.06 -7.81
CA GLN A 15 5.03 4.39 -8.00
C GLN A 15 3.56 4.41 -7.59
N LYS A 16 2.88 3.26 -7.58
CA LYS A 16 1.43 3.18 -7.35
C LYS A 16 1.04 2.41 -6.09
N GLY A 17 1.70 1.28 -5.83
CA GLY A 17 1.37 0.33 -4.77
C GLY A 17 2.20 0.52 -3.51
N VAL A 18 3.43 -0.03 -3.49
CA VAL A 18 4.28 -0.06 -2.29
C VAL A 18 5.72 0.30 -2.63
N LYS A 19 6.30 1.22 -1.85
CA LYS A 19 7.70 1.62 -1.95
C LYS A 19 8.35 1.55 -0.58
N ILE A 20 9.41 0.76 -0.47
CA ILE A 20 10.22 0.64 0.75
C ILE A 20 11.52 1.40 0.54
N LEU A 21 11.83 2.33 1.45
CA LEU A 21 13.07 3.11 1.50
C LEU A 21 13.68 3.00 2.90
N GLY A 22 14.59 2.05 3.08
CA GLY A 22 15.19 1.74 4.38
C GLY A 22 14.13 1.34 5.40
N GLU A 23 14.02 2.14 6.47
CA GLU A 23 13.07 1.96 7.58
C GLU A 23 11.70 2.63 7.33
N LYS A 24 11.44 3.12 6.13
CA LYS A 24 10.13 3.69 5.75
C LYS A 24 9.46 2.86 4.69
N ILE A 25 8.18 2.57 4.90
CA ILE A 25 7.27 2.04 3.89
C ILE A 25 6.27 3.12 3.48
N TYR A 26 6.11 3.26 2.17
CA TYR A 26 5.12 4.12 1.54
C TYR A 26 4.12 3.23 0.83
N VAL A 27 2.84 3.45 1.07
CA VAL A 27 1.75 2.69 0.46
C VAL A 27 0.85 3.63 -0.32
N SER A 28 0.12 3.09 -1.28
CA SER A 28 -0.89 3.84 -2.01
C SER A 28 -1.93 4.43 -1.06
N LYS A 29 -2.36 5.68 -1.29
CA LYS A 29 -3.39 6.35 -0.47
C LYS A 29 -4.75 5.66 -0.53
N ILE A 30 -4.99 4.78 -1.49
CA ILE A 30 -6.20 3.95 -1.48
C ILE A 30 -6.30 3.16 -0.15
N PHE A 31 -5.19 2.72 0.42
CA PHE A 31 -5.20 2.04 1.72
C PHE A 31 -5.50 2.97 2.90
N ASP A 32 -5.27 4.27 2.74
CA ASP A 32 -5.65 5.29 3.71
C ASP A 32 -7.16 5.53 3.65
N TRP A 33 -7.72 5.68 2.44
CA TRP A 33 -9.15 5.86 2.19
C TRP A 33 -10.02 4.69 2.62
N PHE A 34 -9.50 3.47 2.55
CA PHE A 34 -10.21 2.24 2.90
C PHE A 34 -9.61 1.55 4.13
N SER A 35 -8.90 2.30 5.00
CA SER A 35 -8.18 1.72 6.14
C SER A 35 -9.10 0.94 7.10
N GLU A 36 -10.34 1.42 7.30
CA GLU A 36 -11.39 0.76 8.09
C GLU A 36 -11.74 -0.65 7.60
N ASP A 37 -11.58 -0.95 6.30
CA ASP A 37 -11.87 -2.29 5.75
C ASP A 37 -10.81 -3.33 6.15
N PHE A 38 -9.64 -2.88 6.64
CA PHE A 38 -8.52 -3.76 7.00
C PHE A 38 -8.41 -4.00 8.50
N SER A 39 -9.09 -3.20 9.33
CA SER A 39 -9.19 -3.39 10.78
C SER A 39 -10.34 -2.59 11.38
N GLU A 40 -10.98 -3.15 12.41
CA GLU A 40 -12.07 -2.48 13.17
C GLU A 40 -11.63 -1.18 13.86
N GLU A 41 -10.32 -1.04 14.10
CA GLU A 41 -9.68 0.20 14.52
C GLU A 41 -8.96 0.80 13.31
N GLU A 42 -9.04 2.12 13.10
CA GLU A 42 -8.25 2.83 12.07
C GLU A 42 -6.75 2.77 12.39
N ASN A 43 -6.11 1.63 12.10
CA ASN A 43 -4.71 1.39 12.39
C ASN A 43 -3.95 0.82 11.20
N ALA A 44 -2.67 1.13 11.13
CA ALA A 44 -1.81 0.73 10.02
C ALA A 44 -1.57 -0.78 9.94
N GLU A 45 -1.87 -1.52 11.02
CA GLU A 45 -1.54 -2.93 11.14
C GLU A 45 -2.37 -3.80 10.21
N GLY A 46 -3.67 -3.53 10.08
CA GLY A 46 -4.56 -4.23 9.14
C GLY A 46 -4.05 -4.15 7.70
N VAL A 47 -3.76 -2.93 7.25
CA VAL A 47 -3.21 -2.64 5.91
C VAL A 47 -1.87 -3.36 5.70
N LEU A 48 -0.95 -3.25 6.65
CA LEU A 48 0.38 -3.85 6.52
C LEU A 48 0.32 -5.39 6.52
N ARG A 49 -0.57 -5.99 7.33
CA ARG A 49 -0.84 -7.44 7.29
C ARG A 49 -1.40 -7.86 5.93
N PHE A 50 -2.34 -7.11 5.35
CA PHE A 50 -2.86 -7.39 4.02
C PHE A 50 -1.76 -7.36 2.96
N ILE A 51 -0.94 -6.30 2.95
CA ILE A 51 0.17 -6.12 2.01
C ILE A 51 1.22 -7.21 2.18
N ALA A 52 1.51 -7.63 3.41
CA ALA A 52 2.50 -8.66 3.72
C ALA A 52 2.21 -10.02 3.04
N ARG A 53 0.95 -10.27 2.64
CA ARG A 53 0.57 -11.46 1.85
C ARG A 53 1.18 -11.46 0.44
N TYR A 54 1.52 -10.29 -0.09
CA TYR A 54 2.08 -10.09 -1.43
C TYR A 54 3.52 -9.57 -1.40
N GLN A 55 3.88 -8.83 -0.36
CA GLN A 55 5.21 -8.25 -0.15
C GLN A 55 5.65 -8.48 1.30
N ILE A 56 6.33 -9.58 1.56
CA ILE A 56 6.65 -10.06 2.92
C ILE A 56 7.38 -9.01 3.77
N GLU A 57 8.21 -8.16 3.15
CA GLU A 57 8.94 -7.09 3.82
C GLU A 57 8.02 -6.07 4.52
N ALA A 58 6.76 -5.95 4.10
CA ALA A 58 5.79 -5.05 4.75
C ALA A 58 5.49 -5.47 6.21
N GLY A 59 5.65 -6.74 6.55
CA GLY A 59 5.38 -7.27 7.90
C GLY A 59 6.35 -6.77 8.98
N ARG A 60 7.49 -6.16 8.61
CA ARG A 60 8.43 -5.58 9.59
C ARG A 60 8.06 -4.16 10.05
N PHE A 61 7.05 -3.56 9.43
CA PHE A 61 6.63 -2.19 9.72
C PHE A 61 5.39 -2.20 10.61
N SER A 62 5.27 -1.19 11.47
CA SER A 62 4.08 -0.95 12.31
C SER A 62 3.30 0.30 11.87
N ARG A 63 3.87 1.09 10.95
CA ARG A 63 3.29 2.31 10.40
C ARG A 63 3.70 2.47 8.94
N TYR A 64 2.90 3.17 8.17
CA TYR A 64 3.22 3.55 6.79
C TYR A 64 3.07 5.06 6.58
N LYS A 65 3.64 5.54 5.48
CA LYS A 65 3.28 6.83 4.87
C LYS A 65 2.52 6.58 3.58
N THR A 66 1.79 7.56 3.10
CA THR A 66 1.16 7.48 1.77
C THR A 66 2.13 7.94 0.69
N LEU A 67 2.02 7.37 -0.50
CA LEU A 67 2.71 7.85 -1.69
C LEU A 67 2.14 9.22 -2.09
N ASP A 68 3.03 10.16 -2.43
CA ASP A 68 2.62 11.41 -3.06
C ASP A 68 2.19 11.13 -4.50
N TYR A 69 0.93 11.40 -4.84
CA TYR A 69 0.48 11.26 -6.22
C TYR A 69 0.95 12.43 -7.06
N ASP A 70 1.63 12.10 -8.15
CA ASP A 70 1.88 13.05 -9.21
C ASP A 70 0.67 13.12 -10.15
N TRP A 71 -0.18 14.11 -9.93
CA TRP A 71 -1.35 14.40 -10.77
C TRP A 71 -1.00 14.99 -12.14
N GLN A 72 0.29 15.11 -12.48
CA GLN A 72 0.72 15.65 -13.79
C GLN A 72 0.16 14.87 -14.99
N LEU A 73 -0.25 13.60 -14.80
CA LEU A 73 -0.88 12.81 -15.85
C LEU A 73 -2.22 13.39 -16.35
N ASN A 74 -2.88 14.25 -15.55
CA ASN A 74 -4.18 14.85 -15.88
C ASN A 74 -4.07 16.28 -16.43
N LYS A 75 -2.86 16.79 -16.68
CA LYS A 75 -2.68 18.08 -17.35
C LYS A 75 -2.77 17.87 -18.86
N GLN A 76 -4.01 17.77 -19.36
CA GLN A 76 -4.33 17.96 -20.77
C GLN A 76 -4.78 19.39 -21.02
#